data_AF-T0PGK5-F1
#
_entry.id   AF-T0PGK5-F1
#
_cell.length_a   1.000
_cell.length_b   1.000
_cell.length_c   1.000
_cell.angle_alpha   90.00
_cell.angle_beta   90.00
_cell.angle_gamma   90.00
#
_symmetry.space_group_name_H-M   'P 1'
#
loop_
_entity.id
_entity.type
_entity.pdbx_description
1 polymer ?
#
loop_
_entity_poly.entity_id
_entity_poly.type
_entity_poly.pdbx_seq_one_letter_code
_entity_poly.pdbx_strand_id
1 'polypeptide(L)' 'MIPKKLLEVLSHESVVAIATEGKAGAHLVNSWNSYVKITTDETLLIPVGGMKVTEANLQENNKVLVTMRKS' A
#
# COMPACT_ATOMS: atom_id res chain seq x y z
N MET A 1 5.91 -15.13 1.20
CA MET A 1 5.86 -15.26 2.66
C MET A 1 5.83 -13.89 3.30
N ILE A 2 4.71 -13.52 3.92
CA ILE A 2 4.62 -12.32 4.77
C ILE A 2 5.35 -12.60 6.10
N PRO A 3 6.38 -11.83 6.48
CA PRO A 3 7.12 -12.09 7.71
C PRO A 3 6.30 -11.72 8.94
N LYS A 4 6.48 -12.45 10.05
CA LYS A 4 5.79 -12.19 11.34
C LYS A 4 5.95 -10.75 11.82
N LYS A 5 7.11 -10.13 11.55
CA LYS A 5 7.36 -8.72 11.93
C LYS A 5 6.43 -7.74 11.20
N LEU A 6 6.02 -8.05 9.97
CA LEU A 6 5.06 -7.23 9.24
C LEU A 6 3.66 -7.31 9.86
N LEU A 7 3.26 -8.49 10.32
CA LEU A 7 1.99 -8.69 11.04
C LEU A 7 1.96 -7.88 12.36
N GLU A 8 3.08 -7.84 13.08
CA GLU A 8 3.22 -6.99 14.28
C GLU A 8 3.15 -5.50 13.93
N VAL A 9 3.73 -5.08 12.81
CA VAL A 9 3.62 -3.69 12.34
C VAL A 9 2.17 -3.30 12.07
N LEU A 10 1.44 -4.15 11.35
CA LEU A 10 0.03 -3.91 11.01
C LEU A 10 -0.91 -3.91 12.21
N SER A 11 -0.50 -4.50 13.35
CA SER A 11 -1.30 -4.48 14.58
C SER A 11 -1.23 -3.16 15.36
N HIS A 12 -0.48 -2.16 14.87
CA HIS A 12 -0.36 -0.84 15.47
C HIS A 12 -0.79 0.22 14.46
N GLU A 13 -1.60 1.18 14.90
CA GLU A 13 -2.12 2.20 13.99
C GLU A 13 -0.99 3.10 13.47
N SER A 14 -0.92 3.24 12.15
CA SER A 14 0.07 4.09 11.48
C SER A 14 -0.29 4.32 10.02
N VAL A 15 0.39 5.28 9.42
CA VAL A 15 0.23 5.63 8.00
C VAL A 15 0.97 4.61 7.14
N VAL A 16 0.27 4.09 6.12
CA VAL A 16 0.86 3.37 5.00
C VAL A 16 1.11 4.36 3.88
N ALA A 17 2.30 4.37 3.29
CA ALA A 17 2.60 5.17 2.11
C ALA A 17 2.78 4.25 0.89
N ILE A 18 2.16 4.63 -0.23
CA ILE A 18 2.18 3.86 -1.48
C ILE A 18 2.67 4.79 -2.58
N ALA A 19 3.77 4.42 -3.21
CA ALA A 19 4.33 5.14 -4.35
C ALA A 19 4.04 4.39 -5.66
N THR A 20 3.66 5.16 -6.68
CA THR A 20 3.51 4.71 -8.08
C THR A 20 4.31 5.62 -9.00
N GLU A 21 4.71 5.09 -10.15
CA GLU A 21 5.36 5.87 -11.20
C GLU A 21 4.31 6.41 -12.17
N GLY A 22 4.20 7.73 -12.28
CA GLY A 22 3.37 8.40 -13.27
C GLY A 22 4.21 9.09 -14.36
N LYS A 23 3.54 9.57 -15.41
CA LYS A 23 4.19 10.27 -16.54
C LYS A 23 4.94 11.54 -16.12
N ALA A 24 4.54 12.16 -15.01
CA ALA A 24 5.17 13.35 -14.44
C ALA A 24 6.17 13.03 -13.30
N GLY A 25 6.49 11.75 -13.08
CA GLY A 25 7.34 11.28 -11.98
C GLY A 25 6.55 10.55 -10.89
N ALA A 26 7.16 10.41 -9.71
CA ALA A 26 6.57 9.65 -8.61
C ALA A 26 5.28 10.31 -8.08
N HIS A 27 4.27 9.49 -7.81
CA HIS A 27 3.02 9.87 -7.16
C HIS A 27 2.85 9.07 -5.87
N LEU A 28 2.49 9.76 -4.77
CA LEU A 28 2.37 9.18 -3.44
C LEU A 28 0.95 9.35 -2.90
N VAL A 29 0.40 8.27 -2.36
CA VAL A 29 -0.87 8.26 -1.64
C VAL A 29 -0.73 7.51 -0.32
N ASN A 30 -1.73 7.64 0.53
CA ASN A 30 -1.73 7.04 1.86
C ASN A 30 -2.95 6.19 2.14
N SER A 31 -2.78 5.28 3.10
CA SER A 31 -3.84 4.53 3.80
C SER A 31 -3.41 4.32 5.26
N TRP A 32 -4.09 3.40 5.96
CA TRP A 32 -3.88 3.09 7.37
C TRP A 32 -3.52 1.63 7.56
N ASN A 33 -2.66 1.32 8.54
CA ASN A 33 -2.30 -0.07 8.87
C ASN A 33 -3.55 -0.92 9.17
N SER A 34 -4.50 -0.36 9.93
CA SER A 34 -5.75 -1.05 10.28
C SER A 34 -6.67 -1.35 9.08
N TYR A 35 -6.44 -0.71 7.93
CA TYR A 35 -7.23 -0.90 6.72
C TYR A 35 -6.67 -2.01 5.83
N VAL A 36 -5.41 -2.42 6.03
CA VAL A 36 -4.79 -3.50 5.24
C VAL A 36 -5.39 -4.84 5.65
N LYS A 37 -5.89 -5.59 4.67
CA LYS A 37 -6.28 -7.00 4.85
C LYS A 37 -5.28 -7.91 4.16
N ILE A 38 -4.95 -9.03 4.78
CA ILE A 38 -4.09 -10.06 4.20
C ILE A 38 -4.98 -11.24 3.85
N THR A 39 -4.95 -11.65 2.58
CA THR A 39 -5.68 -12.84 2.11
C THR A 39 -4.90 -14.12 2.39
N THR A 40 -5.55 -15.27 2.20
CA THR A 40 -4.92 -16.59 2.41
C THR A 40 -3.75 -16.87 1.49
N ASP A 41 -3.72 -16.25 0.30
CA ASP A 41 -2.62 -16.27 -0.67
C ASP A 41 -1.55 -15.19 -0.42
N GLU A 42 -1.54 -14.58 0.77
CA GLU A 42 -0.57 -13.56 1.20
C GLU A 42 -0.59 -12.26 0.39
N THR A 43 -1.74 -11.90 -0.19
CA THR A 43 -1.95 -10.63 -0.90
C THR A 43 -2.41 -9.54 0.07
N LEU A 44 -1.83 -8.34 -0.05
CA LEU A 44 -2.28 -7.15 0.68
C LEU A 44 -3.44 -6.48 -0.07
N LEU A 45 -4.62 -6.42 0.55
CA LEU A 45 -5.77 -5.65 0.07
C LEU A 45 -5.83 -4.32 0.80
N ILE A 46 -5.90 -3.23 0.04
CA ILE A 46 -5.99 -1.86 0.54
C ILE A 46 -7.28 -1.24 -0.04
N PRO A 47 -8.21 -0.75 0.80
CA PRO A 47 -9.45 -0.16 0.30
C PRO A 47 -9.18 1.15 -0.43
N VAL A 48 -9.89 1.37 -1.54
CA VAL A 48 -9.73 2.55 -2.40
C VAL A 48 -11.03 3.35 -2.42
N GLY A 49 -10.96 4.62 -1.98
CA GLY A 49 -12.04 5.60 -2.18
C GLY A 49 -11.82 6.57 -3.33
N GLY A 50 -10.56 6.97 -3.58
CA GLY A 50 -10.26 8.06 -4.51
C GLY A 50 -8.93 8.01 -5.26
N MET A 51 -8.21 6.88 -5.22
CA MET A 51 -6.86 6.72 -5.80
C MET A 51 -6.84 6.69 -7.35
N LYS A 52 -7.52 7.64 -8.02
CA LYS A 52 -7.70 7.69 -9.47
C LYS A 52 -6.39 7.87 -10.24
N VAL A 53 -5.46 8.69 -9.71
CA VAL A 53 -4.14 8.90 -10.33
C VAL A 53 -3.26 7.66 -10.16
N THR A 54 -3.26 7.05 -8.95
CA THR A 54 -2.63 5.75 -8.71
C THR A 54 -3.15 4.69 -9.66
N GLU A 55 -4.48 4.58 -9.83
CA GLU A 55 -5.11 3.63 -10.76
C GLU A 55 -4.62 3.84 -12.20
N ALA A 56 -4.60 5.09 -12.68
CA ALA A 56 -4.09 5.42 -14.01
C ALA A 56 -2.59 5.06 -14.16
N ASN A 57 -1.77 5.32 -13.14
CA ASN A 57 -0.35 4.95 -13.15
C ASN A 57 -0.17 3.42 -13.25
N LEU A 58 -0.98 2.65 -12.52
CA LEU A 58 -0.91 1.19 -12.49
C LEU A 58 -1.28 0.51 -13.81
N GLN A 59 -2.05 1.18 -14.69
CA GLN A 59 -2.33 0.68 -16.04
C GLN A 59 -1.10 0.71 -16.94
N GLU A 60 -0.16 1.63 -16.69
CA GLU A 60 1.07 1.80 -17.48
C GLU A 60 2.24 1.05 -16.83
N ASN A 61 2.35 1.09 -15.50
CA ASN A 61 3.35 0.36 -14.72
C ASN A 61 2.74 -0.17 -13.42
N ASN A 62 2.57 -1.48 -13.33
CA ASN A 62 1.93 -2.15 -12.20
C ASN A 62 2.84 -2.35 -10.96
N LYS A 63 4.05 -1.79 -10.96
CA LYS A 63 4.96 -1.84 -9.80
C LYS A 63 4.64 -0.74 -8.81
N VAL A 64 4.70 -1.09 -7.52
CA VAL A 64 4.50 -0.16 -6.40
C VAL A 64 5.63 -0.28 -5.39
N LEU A 65 5.87 0.79 -4.64
CA LEU A 65 6.64 0.73 -3.41
C LEU A 65 5.72 1.06 -2.24
N VAL A 66 5.76 0.24 -1.20
CA VAL A 66 4.94 0.42 -0.01
C VAL A 66 5.84 0.48 1.21
N THR A 67 5.63 1.49 2.04
CA THR A 67 6.25 1.57 3.37
C THR A 67 5.17 1.61 4.44
N MET A 68 5.44 0.91 5.54
CA MET A 68 4.59 0.86 6.71
C MET A 68 5.48 0.76 7.94
N ARG A 69 5.00 1.32 9.06
CA ARG A 69 5.76 1.37 10.30
C ARG A 69 4.88 1.06 11.49
N LYS A 70 5.52 0.63 12.56
CA LYS A 70 4.99 0.68 13.91
C LYS A 70 5.55 1.94 14.56
N SER A 71 4.67 2.80 15.09
CA SER A 71 5.07 3.96 15.88
C SER A 71 5.57 3.57 17.26
#